data_AF-A0A6P0XII7-F1
#
_entry.id   AF-A0A6P0XII7-F1
#
_cell.length_a   1.000
_cell.length_b   1.000
_cell.length_c   1.000
_cell.angle_alpha   90.00
_cell.angle_beta   90.00
_cell.angle_gamma   90.00
#
_symmetry.space_group_name_H-M   'P 1'
#
loop_
_entity.id
_entity.type
_entity.pdbx_description
1 polymer ?
#
loop_
_entity_poly.entity_id
_entity_poly.type
_entity_poly.pdbx_seq_one_letter_code
_entity_poly.pdbx_strand_id
1 'polypeptide(L)'
;DDYVDKLDEYKGLGISEYWIVDYLAIASRSYLGRSKVPTVFVYQLINGEYQSQVFRGKDRIISPTFPELEFTVEQVVTASIPRIR
;
A
#
# COMPACT_ATOMS: atom_id res chain seq x y z
N ASP A 1 3.34 9.58 10.84
CA ASP A 1 2.92 8.17 10.71
C ASP A 1 3.33 7.67 9.31
N ASP A 2 2.94 6.46 8.92
CA ASP A 2 3.30 5.91 7.60
C ASP A 2 2.72 6.70 6.43
N TYR A 3 1.62 7.43 6.67
CA TYR A 3 0.84 8.14 5.65
C TYR A 3 1.28 9.58 5.40
N VAL A 4 2.20 10.11 6.20
CA VAL A 4 2.74 11.46 6.08
C VAL A 4 4.26 11.44 6.32
N ASP A 5 4.68 11.27 7.57
CA ASP A 5 6.10 11.41 7.95
C ASP A 5 7.02 10.44 7.20
N LYS A 6 6.64 9.16 7.08
CA LYS A 6 7.45 8.17 6.38
C LYS A 6 7.43 8.33 4.88
N LEU A 7 6.32 8.81 4.31
CA LEU A 7 6.26 9.14 2.90
C LEU A 7 7.25 10.26 2.56
N ASP A 8 7.29 11.33 3.35
CA ASP A 8 8.23 12.42 3.10
C ASP A 8 9.68 12.00 3.36
N GLU A 9 9.94 11.23 4.42
CA GLU A 9 11.27 10.69 4.73
C GLU A 9 11.80 9.81 3.58
N TYR A 10 11.03 8.82 3.14
CA TYR A 10 11.46 7.89 2.09
C TYR A 10 11.55 8.55 0.72
N LYS A 11 10.71 9.55 0.46
CA LYS A 11 10.83 10.41 -0.72
C LYS A 11 12.16 11.14 -0.72
N GLY A 12 12.51 11.78 0.40
CA GLY A 12 13.78 12.50 0.56
C GLY A 12 15.01 11.59 0.44
N LEU A 13 14.89 10.32 0.83
CA LEU A 13 15.94 9.31 0.66
C LEU A 13 15.99 8.70 -0.76
N GLY A 14 15.04 9.02 -1.64
CA GLY A 14 15.02 8.52 -3.00
C GLY A 14 14.58 7.05 -3.14
N ILE A 15 13.80 6.53 -2.18
CA ILE A 15 13.29 5.15 -2.26
C ILE A 15 12.32 5.05 -3.44
N SER A 16 12.64 4.20 -4.42
CA SER A 16 11.92 4.14 -5.70
C SER A 16 10.48 3.69 -5.58
N GLU A 17 10.20 2.80 -4.62
CA GLU A 17 8.87 2.22 -4.41
C GLU A 17 8.62 2.00 -2.92
N TYR A 18 7.46 2.46 -2.43
CA TYR A 18 7.07 2.34 -1.03
C TYR A 18 5.64 1.83 -0.92
N TRP A 19 5.42 0.87 -0.02
CA TRP A 19 4.14 0.20 0.14
C TRP A 19 3.57 0.46 1.52
N ILE A 20 2.29 0.82 1.56
CA ILE A 20 1.51 0.86 2.81
C ILE A 20 0.42 -0.20 2.71
N VAL A 21 0.44 -1.17 3.62
CA VAL A 21 -0.55 -2.25 3.71
C VAL A 21 -1.47 -2.00 4.91
N ASP A 22 -2.64 -1.43 4.66
CA ASP A 22 -3.67 -1.21 5.70
C ASP A 22 -4.67 -2.36 5.72
N TYR A 23 -4.23 -3.50 6.23
CA TYR A 23 -5.05 -4.71 6.28
C TYR A 23 -6.18 -4.63 7.32
N LEU A 24 -6.12 -3.71 8.28
CA LEU A 24 -7.15 -3.48 9.30
C LEU A 24 -8.12 -2.35 8.94
N ALA A 25 -7.87 -1.63 7.84
CA ALA A 25 -8.66 -0.47 7.41
C ALA A 25 -8.77 0.65 8.47
N ILE A 26 -7.67 0.91 9.19
CA ILE A 26 -7.66 1.86 10.31
C ILE A 26 -7.32 3.28 9.92
N ALA A 27 -6.66 3.50 8.77
CA ALA A 27 -6.34 4.84 8.28
C ALA A 27 -7.58 5.72 8.12
N SER A 28 -7.38 7.03 8.08
CA SER A 28 -8.49 7.98 8.04
C SER A 28 -9.32 7.82 6.75
N ARG A 29 -10.52 8.41 6.75
CA ARG A 29 -11.40 8.42 5.57
C ARG A 29 -10.81 9.18 4.39
N SER A 30 -9.86 10.09 4.59
CA SER A 30 -9.18 10.77 3.48
C SER A 30 -8.34 9.80 2.66
N TYR A 31 -7.81 8.74 3.27
CA TYR A 31 -7.06 7.69 2.56
C TYR A 31 -7.96 6.54 2.10
N LEU A 32 -8.87 6.06 2.96
CA LEU A 32 -9.67 4.86 2.65
C LEU A 32 -11.00 5.15 1.94
N GLY A 33 -11.44 6.40 1.92
CA GLY A 33 -12.77 6.78 1.48
C GLY A 33 -13.85 6.47 2.52
N ARG A 34 -15.11 6.51 2.08
CA ARG A 34 -16.28 6.33 2.97
C ARG A 34 -16.38 4.91 3.53
N SER A 35 -16.09 3.91 2.70
CA SER A 35 -16.05 2.50 3.06
C SER A 35 -14.64 2.12 3.47
N LYS A 36 -14.38 2.02 4.78
CA LYS A 36 -13.09 1.56 5.29
C LYS A 36 -12.92 0.07 5.02
N VAL A 37 -12.20 -0.25 3.97
CA VAL A 37 -11.86 -1.63 3.58
C VAL A 37 -10.34 -1.79 3.53
N PRO A 38 -9.82 -3.02 3.73
CA PRO A 38 -8.40 -3.29 3.60
C PRO A 38 -7.87 -2.78 2.26
N THR A 39 -6.80 -2.00 2.32
CA THR A 39 -6.29 -1.26 1.16
C THR A 39 -4.76 -1.35 1.14
N VAL A 40 -4.20 -1.57 -0.05
CA VAL A 40 -2.77 -1.46 -0.30
C VAL A 40 -2.51 -0.24 -1.16
N PHE A 41 -1.56 0.58 -0.74
CA PHE A 41 -1.05 1.72 -1.49
C PHE A 41 0.35 1.38 -1.98
N VAL A 42 0.58 1.52 -3.29
CA VAL A 42 1.91 1.41 -3.90
C VAL A 42 2.30 2.79 -4.40
N TYR A 43 3.31 3.38 -3.76
CA TYR A 43 3.88 4.65 -4.16
C TYR A 43 5.10 4.41 -5.03
N GLN A 44 5.15 5.04 -6.20
CA GLN A 44 6.31 5.05 -7.08
C GLN A 44 6.92 6.46 -7.10
N LEU A 45 8.23 6.56 -6.89
CA LEU A 45 8.94 7.83 -6.97
C LEU A 45 9.19 8.18 -8.43
N ILE A 46 8.54 9.24 -8.92
CA ILE A 46 8.66 9.72 -10.29
C ILE A 46 9.04 11.19 -10.25
N ASN A 47 10.21 11.53 -10.81
CA ASN A 47 10.73 12.90 -10.85
C ASN A 47 10.78 13.59 -9.47
N GLY A 48 11.14 12.83 -8.43
CA GLY A 48 11.25 13.34 -7.06
C GLY A 48 9.94 13.41 -6.29
N GLU A 49 8.81 12.99 -6.86
CA GLU A 49 7.51 12.96 -6.19
C GLU A 49 6.89 11.57 -6.20
N TYR A 50 6.26 11.20 -5.09
CA TYR A 50 5.55 9.92 -5.00
C TYR A 50 4.18 10.01 -5.69
N GLN A 51 3.93 9.07 -6.61
CA GLN A 51 2.63 8.84 -7.20
C GLN A 51 2.03 7.55 -6.65
N SER A 52 0.80 7.60 -6.14
CA SER A 52 0.15 6.46 -5.49
C SER A 52 -0.77 5.69 -6.44
N GLN A 53 -0.68 4.38 -6.42
CA GLN A 53 -1.71 3.45 -6.90
C GLN A 53 -2.38 2.78 -5.72
N VAL A 54 -3.71 2.59 -5.80
CA VAL A 54 -4.51 2.09 -4.68
C VAL A 54 -5.26 0.84 -5.10
N PHE A 55 -5.07 -0.25 -4.36
CA PHE A 55 -5.62 -1.56 -4.65
C PHE A 55 -6.49 -2.06 -3.49
N ARG A 56 -7.59 -2.77 -3.79
CA ARG A 56 -8.53 -3.31 -2.79
C ARG A 56 -9.05 -4.69 -3.18
N GLY A 57 -9.43 -5.50 -2.19
CA GLY A 57 -10.11 -6.78 -2.44
C GLY A 57 -9.35 -7.71 -3.40
N LYS A 58 -9.93 -7.97 -4.57
CA LYS A 58 -9.36 -8.91 -5.57
C LYS A 58 -8.41 -8.25 -6.57
N ASP A 59 -8.16 -6.95 -6.43
CA ASP A 59 -7.24 -6.25 -7.32
C ASP A 59 -5.85 -6.89 -7.24
N ARG A 60 -5.24 -7.16 -8.41
CA ARG A 60 -3.83 -7.55 -8.50
C ARG A 60 -2.99 -6.32 -8.19
N ILE A 61 -2.08 -6.45 -7.24
CA ILE A 61 -1.17 -5.36 -6.90
C ILE A 61 -0.11 -5.26 -7.98
N ILE A 62 0.10 -4.07 -8.52
CA ILE A 62 1.11 -3.82 -9.55
C ILE A 62 2.33 -3.18 -8.91
N SER A 63 3.46 -3.90 -8.97
CA SER A 63 4.78 -3.42 -8.58
C SER A 63 5.61 -3.12 -9.83
N PRO A 64 5.97 -1.85 -10.09
CA PRO A 64 6.99 -1.54 -11.09
C PRO A 64 8.35 -2.17 -10.77
N THR A 65 8.70 -2.31 -9.49
CA THR A 65 10.00 -2.87 -9.04
C THR A 65 10.05 -4.40 -9.16
N PHE A 66 8.93 -5.08 -8.92
CA PHE A 66 8.79 -6.53 -8.99
C PHE A 66 7.66 -6.92 -9.96
N PRO A 67 7.83 -6.78 -11.28
CA PRO A 67 6.75 -6.96 -12.25
C PRO A 67 6.19 -8.40 -12.34
N GLU A 68 6.96 -9.39 -11.89
CA GLU A 68 6.60 -10.82 -11.84
C GLU A 68 5.71 -11.20 -10.65
N LEU A 69 5.46 -10.25 -9.76
CA LEU A 69 4.70 -10.45 -8.55
C LEU A 69 3.20 -10.50 -8.86
N GLU A 70 2.59 -11.67 -8.59
CA GLU A 70 1.20 -11.97 -8.97
C GLU A 70 0.32 -12.24 -7.75
N PHE A 71 0.18 -11.27 -6.85
CA PHE A 71 -0.73 -11.40 -5.72
C PHE A 71 -1.81 -10.31 -5.66
N THR A 72 -2.93 -10.68 -5.03
CA THR A 72 -4.06 -9.78 -4.77
C THR A 72 -4.02 -9.21 -3.36
N VAL A 73 -4.74 -8.11 -3.14
CA VAL A 73 -4.90 -7.54 -1.79
C VAL A 73 -5.49 -8.56 -0.81
N GLU A 74 -6.48 -9.33 -1.23
CA GLU A 74 -7.11 -10.40 -0.43
C GLU A 74 -6.07 -11.43 0.05
N GLN A 75 -5.12 -11.83 -0.81
CA GLN A 75 -4.06 -12.76 -0.42
C GLN A 75 -3.12 -12.13 0.63
N VAL A 76 -2.72 -10.87 0.43
CA VAL A 76 -1.87 -10.13 1.39
C VAL A 76 -2.58 -9.99 2.74
N VAL A 77 -3.86 -9.61 2.74
CA VAL A 77 -4.67 -9.45 3.95
C VAL A 77 -4.83 -10.78 4.67
N THR A 78 -5.15 -11.86 3.94
CA THR A 78 -5.27 -13.21 4.51
C THR A 78 -3.98 -13.68 5.18
N ALA A 79 -2.81 -13.32 4.63
CA ALA A 79 -1.52 -13.64 5.22
C ALA A 79 -1.18 -12.77 6.45
N SER A 80 -1.77 -11.57 6.56
CA SER A 80 -1.54 -10.61 7.64
C SER A 80 -2.35 -10.91 8.90
N ILE A 81 -3.42 -11.73 8.78
CA ILE A 81 -4.24 -12.15 9.91
C ILE A 81 -3.58 -13.35 10.59
N PRO A 82 -3.29 -13.28 11.91
CA PRO A 82 -2.73 -14.42 12.64
C PRO A 82 -3.65 -15.63 12.54
N ARG A 83 -3.14 -16.76 12.07
CA ARG A 83 -3.87 -18.03 12.16
C ARG A 83 -3.85 -18.47 13.61
N ILE A 84 -4.97 -18.31 14.31
CA ILE A 84 -5.18 -18.96 15.61
C ILE A 84 -5.17 -20.46 15.34
N ARG A 85 -4.14 -21.16 15.85
CA ARG A 85 -4.12 -22.61 15.97
C ARG A 85 -4.67 -23.00 17.33
#